data_AF-A0A9P6D6M3-F1
#
_entry.id   AF-A0A9P6D6M3-F1
#
_cell.length_a   1.000
_cell.length_b   1.000
_cell.length_c   1.000
_cell.angle_alpha   90.00
_cell.angle_beta   90.00
_cell.angle_gamma   90.00
#
_symmetry.space_group_name_H-M   'P 1'
#
loop_
_entity.id
_entity.type
_entity.pdbx_description
1 polymer ?
#
loop_
_entity_poly.entity_id
_entity_poly.type
_entity_poly.pdbx_seq_one_letter_code
_entity_poly.pdbx_strand_id
1 'polypeptide(L)'
;MASIALADPLPPPRACLKACFPKDHVCGSGQVLVPPTGDGDCFMCCTAPPPEPEVCLAVCRPEGYVCPDGRPLSGGNGCYNCCGPKA
;
A
#
# COMPACT_ATOMS: atom_id res chain seq x y z
N MET A 1 -15.19 -15.53 30.49
CA MET A 1 -15.34 -15.62 29.02
C MET A 1 -15.23 -14.21 28.47
N ALA A 2 -14.07 -13.84 27.93
CA ALA A 2 -13.88 -12.60 27.20
C ALA A 2 -12.80 -12.89 26.16
N SER A 3 -13.26 -13.22 24.95
CA SER A 3 -12.40 -13.55 23.83
C SER A 3 -11.58 -12.31 23.46
N ILE A 4 -10.27 -12.46 23.57
CA ILE A 4 -9.27 -11.51 23.13
C ILE A 4 -9.40 -11.51 21.60
N ALA A 5 -10.04 -10.49 21.05
CA ALA A 5 -10.02 -10.29 19.61
C ALA A 5 -8.54 -10.09 19.23
N LEU A 6 -8.01 -10.99 18.40
CA LEU A 6 -6.79 -10.75 17.65
C LEU A 6 -7.02 -9.50 16.81
N ALA A 7 -6.67 -8.33 17.34
CA ALA A 7 -6.35 -7.20 16.51
C ALA A 7 -5.04 -7.59 15.82
N ASP A 8 -5.21 -8.09 14.59
CA ASP A 8 -4.25 -7.99 13.51
C ASP A 8 -3.38 -6.73 13.70
N PRO A 9 -2.05 -6.79 13.56
CA PRO A 9 -1.18 -5.65 13.78
C PRO A 9 -1.60 -4.53 12.84
N LEU A 10 -2.43 -3.62 13.37
CA LEU A 10 -2.90 -2.43 12.70
C LEU A 10 -1.68 -1.77 12.05
N PRO A 11 -1.71 -1.48 10.74
CA PRO A 11 -0.63 -0.76 10.07
C PRO A 11 -0.30 0.50 10.88
N PRO A 12 0.97 0.96 10.90
CA PRO A 12 1.46 1.99 11.81
C PRO A 12 0.48 3.15 11.88
N PRO A 13 0.27 3.75 13.07
CA PRO A 13 -0.81 4.70 13.29
C PRO A 13 -0.72 5.76 12.21
N ARG A 14 -1.68 5.74 11.27
CA ARG A 14 -1.76 6.72 10.20
C ARG A 14 -1.71 8.07 10.90
N ALA A 15 -0.62 8.81 10.71
CA ALA A 15 -0.48 10.14 11.28
C ALA A 15 -1.44 11.03 10.49
N CYS A 16 -2.70 11.00 10.91
CA CYS A 16 -3.77 11.78 10.32
C CYS A 16 -3.80 13.13 11.00
N LEU A 17 -3.89 14.18 10.20
CA LEU A 17 -4.23 15.49 10.71
C LEU A 17 -5.66 15.42 11.25
N LYS A 18 -5.85 15.82 12.50
CA LYS A 18 -7.19 16.04 13.08
C LYS A 18 -7.77 17.32 12.50
N ALA A 19 -8.24 17.24 11.27
CA ALA A 19 -8.86 18.34 10.55
C ALA A 19 -10.01 17.80 9.69
N CYS A 20 -10.98 18.66 9.41
CA CYS A 20 -12.14 18.35 8.60
C CYS A 20 -12.00 18.98 7.23
N PHE A 21 -11.75 18.17 6.21
CA PHE A 21 -11.58 18.63 4.84
C PHE A 21 -12.77 18.24 3.97
N PRO A 22 -13.12 19.04 2.95
CA PRO A 22 -14.11 18.66 1.95
C PRO A 22 -13.58 17.53 1.06
N LYS A 23 -14.49 16.81 0.38
CA LYS A 23 -14.18 15.68 -0.52
C LYS A 23 -13.17 16.01 -1.63
N ASP A 24 -13.09 17.28 -2.03
CA ASP A 24 -12.23 17.76 -3.11
C ASP A 24 -10.89 18.32 -2.61
N HIS A 25 -10.60 18.17 -1.30
CA HIS A 25 -9.36 18.66 -0.72
C HIS A 25 -8.15 17.83 -1.18
N VAL A 26 -7.11 18.53 -1.62
CA VAL A 26 -5.83 17.91 -1.99
C VAL A 26 -4.91 18.00 -0.79
N CYS A 27 -4.57 16.84 -0.21
CA CYS A 27 -3.60 16.74 0.87
C CYS A 27 -2.17 17.04 0.38
N GLY A 28 -1.28 17.42 1.30
CA GLY A 28 0.12 17.69 0.98
C GLY A 28 0.89 16.45 0.49
N SER A 29 2.12 16.66 0.00
CA SER A 29 2.98 15.59 -0.53
C SER A 29 3.12 14.41 0.43
N GLY A 30 2.79 13.20 -0.05
CA GLY A 30 2.86 11.97 0.75
C GLY A 30 1.66 11.74 1.68
N GLN A 31 0.59 12.52 1.54
CA GLN A 31 -0.67 12.33 2.27
C GLN A 31 -1.81 11.97 1.32
N VAL A 32 -2.79 11.23 1.83
CA VAL A 32 -3.99 10.82 1.11
C VAL A 32 -5.23 11.28 1.86
N LEU A 33 -6.25 11.68 1.12
CA LEU A 33 -7.55 12.07 1.67
C LEU A 33 -8.33 10.80 2.01
N VAL A 34 -8.61 10.59 3.29
CA VAL A 34 -9.30 9.41 3.79
C VAL A 34 -10.73 9.80 4.17
N PRO A 35 -11.76 9.05 3.70
CA PRO A 35 -13.14 9.27 4.11
C PRO A 35 -13.31 8.96 5.60
N PRO A 36 -14.29 9.59 6.27
CA PRO A 36 -14.56 9.28 7.66
C PRO A 36 -15.06 7.85 7.81
N THR A 37 -14.74 7.24 8.95
CA THR A 37 -15.29 5.93 9.33
C THR A 37 -16.74 6.14 9.81
N GLY A 38 -17.67 6.37 8.87
CA GLY A 38 -19.10 6.61 9.12
C GLY A 38 -19.75 7.51 8.06
N ASP A 39 -21.02 7.90 8.26
CA ASP A 39 -21.82 8.76 7.36
C ASP A 39 -21.42 10.26 7.40
N GLY A 40 -20.16 10.57 7.67
CA GLY A 40 -19.69 11.95 7.73
C GLY A 40 -19.26 12.49 6.35
N ASP A 41 -19.39 13.81 6.15
CA ASP A 41 -18.81 14.51 5.00
C ASP A 41 -17.38 15.02 5.26
N CYS A 42 -16.74 14.51 6.33
CA CYS A 42 -15.53 15.07 6.91
C CYS A 42 -14.31 14.20 6.60
N PHE A 43 -13.44 14.67 5.71
CA PHE A 43 -12.27 13.92 5.27
C PHE A 43 -11.02 14.30 6.06
N MET A 44 -10.10 13.37 6.22
CA MET A 44 -8.83 13.58 6.92
C MET A 44 -7.65 13.33 6.00
N CYS A 45 -6.64 14.19 6.08
CA CYS A 45 -5.35 13.94 5.44
C CYS A 45 -4.49 13.05 6.32
N CYS A 46 -4.18 11.86 5.84
CA CYS A 46 -3.35 10.89 6.52
C CYS A 46 -2.08 10.64 5.72
N THR A 47 -0.96 10.42 6.40
CA THR A 47 0.26 9.93 5.72
C THR A 47 -0.05 8.65 4.96
N ALA A 48 0.29 8.64 3.67
CA ALA A 48 0.18 7.45 2.85
C ALA A 48 1.01 6.33 3.49
N PRO A 49 0.52 5.08 3.52
CA PRO A 49 1.37 3.97 3.92
C PRO A 49 2.61 3.97 3.01
N PRO A 50 3.80 3.65 3.55
CA PRO A 50 4.94 3.43 2.68
C PRO A 50 4.54 2.38 1.63
N PRO A 51 5.00 2.51 0.37
CA PRO A 51 4.76 1.47 -0.62
C PRO A 51 5.21 0.14 -0.01
N GLU A 52 4.33 -0.86 -0.06
CA GLU A 52 4.68 -2.18 0.45
C GLU A 52 5.98 -2.63 -0.22
N PRO A 53 6.95 -3.16 0.54
CA PRO A 53 8.20 -3.60 -0.06
C PRO A 53 7.89 -4.66 -1.11
N GLU A 54 8.22 -4.37 -2.37
CA GLU A 54 8.07 -5.34 -3.43
C GLU A 54 9.03 -6.51 -3.18
N VAL A 55 8.48 -7.72 -3.07
CA VAL A 55 9.25 -8.94 -2.95
C VAL A 55 9.46 -9.50 -4.34
N CYS A 56 10.72 -9.68 -4.70
CA CYS A 56 11.11 -10.36 -5.93
C CYS A 56 11.31 -11.84 -5.65
N LEU A 57 10.76 -12.70 -6.52
CA LEU A 57 11.18 -14.10 -6.55
C LEU A 57 12.69 -14.15 -6.81
N ALA A 58 13.45 -14.88 -5.99
CA ALA A 58 14.90 -14.98 -6.13
C ALA A 58 15.35 -15.88 -7.32
N VAL A 59 14.52 -16.00 -8.35
CA VAL A 59 14.72 -16.92 -9.47
C VAL A 59 14.97 -16.12 -10.73
N CYS A 60 16.22 -16.12 -11.22
CA CYS A 60 16.56 -15.52 -12.50
C CYS A 60 15.72 -16.14 -13.63
N ARG A 61 14.99 -15.29 -14.32
CA ARG A 61 14.23 -15.59 -15.53
C ARG A 61 14.92 -14.98 -16.77
N PRO A 62 14.73 -15.60 -17.95
CA PRO A 62 15.24 -15.05 -19.20
C PRO A 62 14.50 -13.78 -19.61
N GLU A 63 15.14 -12.99 -20.46
CA GLU A 63 14.53 -11.82 -21.11
C GLU A 63 13.33 -12.27 -21.95
N GLY A 64 12.14 -11.74 -21.66
CA GLY A 64 10.88 -12.12 -22.34
C GLY A 64 10.02 -13.15 -21.61
N TYR A 65 10.40 -13.59 -20.40
CA TYR A 65 9.49 -14.34 -19.53
C TYR A 65 8.28 -13.49 -19.11
N VAL A 66 7.09 -14.09 -19.03
CA VAL A 66 5.88 -13.43 -18.56
C VAL A 66 5.56 -13.95 -17.17
N CYS A 67 5.44 -13.04 -16.21
CA CYS A 67 5.05 -13.40 -14.84
C CYS A 67 3.65 -14.04 -14.85
N PRO A 68 3.38 -15.03 -13.99
CA PRO A 68 2.09 -15.72 -13.96
C PRO A 68 0.91 -14.76 -13.72
N ASP A 69 1.15 -13.66 -13.01
CA ASP A 69 0.20 -12.58 -12.75
C ASP A 69 0.08 -11.55 -13.89
N GLY A 70 0.79 -11.71 -15.00
CA GLY A 70 0.86 -10.74 -16.09
C GLY A 70 1.68 -9.48 -15.77
N ARG A 71 2.41 -9.46 -14.65
CA ARG A 71 3.25 -8.33 -14.21
C ARG A 71 4.53 -8.20 -15.06
N PRO A 72 5.10 -6.99 -15.20
CA PRO A 72 6.38 -6.81 -15.87
C PRO A 72 7.53 -7.47 -15.09
N LEU A 73 8.54 -7.89 -15.84
CA LEU A 73 9.81 -8.35 -15.28
C LEU A 73 10.61 -7.18 -14.71
N SER A 74 11.20 -7.37 -13.54
CA SER A 74 12.13 -6.44 -12.91
C SER A 74 13.51 -7.08 -12.81
N GLY A 75 14.54 -6.42 -13.36
CA GLY A 75 15.90 -6.94 -13.38
C GLY A 75 16.66 -6.47 -14.62
N GLY A 76 17.88 -6.96 -14.79
CA GLY A 76 18.77 -6.60 -15.89
C GLY A 76 19.99 -7.51 -15.95
N ASN A 77 20.82 -7.33 -16.98
CA ASN A 77 22.00 -8.19 -17.24
C ASN A 77 21.65 -9.68 -17.41
N GLY A 78 20.53 -10.00 -18.05
CA GLY A 78 20.13 -11.38 -18.32
C GLY A 78 19.52 -12.13 -17.12
N CYS A 79 19.30 -11.45 -15.99
CA CYS A 79 18.56 -12.00 -14.86
C CYS A 79 17.37 -11.10 -14.52
N TYR A 80 16.17 -11.63 -14.71
CA TYR A 80 14.92 -10.93 -14.44
C TYR A 80 14.10 -11.67 -13.38
N ASN A 81 13.37 -10.93 -12.57
CA ASN A 81 12.55 -11.47 -11.50
C ASN A 81 11.14 -10.91 -11.59
N CYS A 82 10.16 -11.72 -11.20
CA CYS A 82 8.82 -11.23 -10.95
C CYS A 82 8.81 -10.63 -9.55
N CYS A 83 8.68 -9.31 -9.48
CA CYS A 83 8.51 -8.57 -8.24
C CYS A 83 7.05 -8.19 -8.05
N GLY A 84 6.62 -8.07 -6.81
CA GLY A 84 5.29 -7.59 -6.50
C GLY A 84 5.07 -7.39 -5.02
N PRO A 85 3.88 -6.92 -4.62
CA PRO A 85 3.55 -6.77 -3.22
C PRO A 85 3.76 -8.11 -2.49
N LYS A 86 4.27 -8.01 -1.26
CA LYS A 86 4.39 -9.15 -0.37
C LYS A 86 2.98 -9.70 -0.11
N ALA A 87 2.63 -10.82 -0.76
CA ALA A 87 1.41 -11.55 -0.47
C ALA A 87 1.41 -12.12 0.96
#